data_AF-A0A1J7BHD5-F1
#
_entry.id   AF-A0A1J7BHD5-F1
#
_cell.length_a   1.000
_cell.length_b   1.000
_cell.length_c   1.000
_cell.angle_alpha   90.00
_cell.angle_beta   90.00
_cell.angle_gamma   90.00
#
_symmetry.space_group_name_H-M   'P 1'
#
loop_
_entity.id
_entity.type
_entity.pdbx_description
1 polymer ?
#
loop_
_entity_poly.entity_id
_entity_poly.type
_entity_poly.pdbx_seq_one_letter_code
_entity_poly.pdbx_strand_id
1 'polypeptide(L)'
;MTDRMVRPAVTEVRLTGFKSYRRAVLPLAPLTVLCGPSGAGKSNALDGLEVLSRLALGRPLAESLDGGGDGPAARPVRGGAAGCAPLDRRGFLLGCTVETRHGPIRLDVAVEVRPEPRIVRERLTGHGRILLETLHPHGGFEGAGSARGTLHGAWHSDVPGGQIRAPFDDDRLLTAQLPLRIAGATAAERQVSMAAEEVLVALRGVYPSEPVPQLMRGPGVPGDTMLRRHADNIAAVVERIQQECRFRHGRLLRAVQSVSPLPVRALQVRREPGPGRAGERLVAGFREAVAGGSGVGFGSGFGSGAGSGSGSGDDGRLVPLESASDGLLRFLAFASVLLTGPGVLQMDPVDVPDADRLLTVLAEDMDAGMARGQQLALLRLAAEMCALGHVRAVGAVHDPGAAADVPGAALVHCRRDPETGASVLAPVGRQAGGTEPVRLGTLGAVAGTAVEAEGVLPRQRSVRETRIVTGMPGARVRPLRAADPAGADGTAGPGGTAGSDGAAGPGSGRNGA
;
A
#
# COMPACT_ATOMS: atom_id res chain seq x y z
N MET A 1 37.48 0.40 -10.21
CA MET A 1 36.04 0.69 -10.35
C MET A 1 35.37 0.12 -9.13
N THR A 2 34.74 0.95 -8.30
CA THR A 2 34.01 0.48 -7.12
C THR A 2 32.78 -0.30 -7.58
N ASP A 3 32.60 -1.51 -7.05
CA ASP A 3 31.40 -2.30 -7.25
C ASP A 3 30.22 -1.55 -6.64
N ARG A 4 29.37 -0.95 -7.50
CA ARG A 4 28.21 -0.18 -7.08
C ARG A 4 27.12 -1.18 -6.70
N MET A 5 27.15 -1.64 -5.45
CA MET A 5 26.19 -2.59 -4.86
C MET A 5 24.78 -2.38 -5.42
N VAL A 6 24.37 -3.32 -6.28
CA VAL A 6 23.05 -3.29 -6.93
C VAL A 6 22.01 -3.73 -5.91
N ARG A 7 21.39 -2.75 -5.27
CA ARG A 7 20.27 -2.97 -4.36
C ARG A 7 19.07 -3.54 -5.11
N PRO A 8 18.35 -4.54 -4.55
CA PRO A 8 17.12 -5.04 -5.12
C PRO A 8 16.11 -3.90 -5.39
N ALA A 9 15.62 -3.82 -6.63
CA ALA A 9 14.80 -2.72 -7.08
C ALA A 9 13.61 -3.21 -7.93
N VAL A 10 12.39 -2.81 -7.60
CA VAL A 10 11.23 -3.10 -8.46
C VAL A 10 11.35 -2.31 -9.77
N THR A 11 11.46 -3.03 -10.89
CA THR A 11 11.61 -2.48 -12.24
C THR A 11 10.37 -2.67 -13.10
N GLU A 12 9.45 -3.53 -12.70
CA GLU A 12 8.20 -3.81 -13.41
C GLU A 12 7.09 -4.21 -12.43
N VAL A 13 5.87 -3.74 -12.66
CA VAL A 13 4.65 -4.23 -12.00
C VAL A 13 3.67 -4.72 -13.05
N ARG A 14 3.26 -5.99 -12.93
CA ARG A 14 2.31 -6.66 -13.83
C ARG A 14 0.91 -6.61 -13.24
N LEU A 15 0.06 -5.79 -13.85
CA LEU A 15 -1.34 -5.58 -13.49
C LEU A 15 -2.22 -6.51 -14.34
N THR A 16 -1.98 -7.82 -14.19
CA THR A 16 -2.54 -8.87 -15.07
C THR A 16 -4.05 -8.95 -14.99
N GLY A 17 -4.61 -8.83 -13.79
CA GLY A 17 -6.05 -8.78 -13.55
C GLY A 17 -6.33 -8.16 -12.19
N PHE A 18 -6.20 -6.84 -12.09
CA PHE A 18 -6.28 -6.08 -10.84
C PHE A 18 -7.09 -4.80 -11.05
N LYS A 19 -8.11 -4.56 -10.22
CA LYS A 19 -9.03 -3.41 -10.33
C LYS A 19 -9.50 -3.17 -11.79
N SER A 20 -9.20 -1.99 -12.36
CA SER A 20 -9.52 -1.63 -13.74
C SER A 20 -8.56 -2.18 -14.81
N TYR A 21 -7.43 -2.79 -14.43
CA TYR A 21 -6.42 -3.26 -15.38
C TYR A 21 -6.68 -4.68 -15.89
N ARG A 22 -6.31 -4.92 -17.15
CA ARG A 22 -6.30 -6.23 -17.80
C ARG A 22 -4.99 -6.36 -18.58
N ARG A 23 -4.14 -7.32 -18.21
CA ARG A 23 -2.85 -7.60 -18.87
C ARG A 23 -1.96 -6.36 -19.09
N ALA A 24 -2.01 -5.39 -18.17
CA ALA A 24 -1.19 -4.19 -18.26
C ALA A 24 0.15 -4.39 -17.53
N VAL A 25 1.19 -3.70 -18.00
CA VAL A 25 2.52 -3.69 -17.39
C VAL A 25 2.92 -2.24 -17.14
N LEU A 26 3.30 -1.93 -15.90
CA LEU A 26 3.89 -0.67 -15.51
C LEU A 26 5.42 -0.85 -15.43
N PRO A 27 6.20 -0.35 -16.40
CA PRO A 27 7.65 -0.25 -16.24
C PRO A 27 8.00 0.82 -15.21
N LEU A 28 8.99 0.54 -14.37
CA LEU A 28 9.50 1.48 -13.37
C LEU A 28 10.94 1.88 -13.71
N ALA A 29 11.12 3.15 -14.10
CA ALA A 29 12.40 3.84 -14.11
C ALA A 29 12.70 4.40 -12.70
N PRO A 30 13.92 4.93 -12.43
CA PRO A 30 14.24 5.56 -11.14
C PRO A 30 13.25 6.66 -10.75
N LEU A 31 12.87 7.53 -11.70
CA LEU A 31 11.70 8.42 -11.59
C LEU A 31 10.69 8.03 -12.68
N THR A 32 9.50 7.62 -12.27
CA THR A 32 8.38 7.27 -13.16
C THR A 32 7.20 8.18 -12.85
N VAL A 33 6.52 8.72 -13.87
CA VAL A 33 5.36 9.61 -13.68
C VAL A 33 4.18 9.12 -14.52
N LEU A 34 3.11 8.72 -13.84
CA LEU A 34 1.83 8.35 -14.42
C LEU A 34 1.03 9.62 -14.73
N CYS A 35 0.73 9.88 -16.00
CA CYS A 35 0.03 11.10 -16.44
C CYS A 35 -1.32 10.76 -17.09
N GLY A 36 -2.37 11.50 -16.76
CA GLY A 36 -3.69 11.35 -17.39
C GLY A 36 -4.85 11.82 -16.52
N PRO A 37 -6.09 11.83 -17.04
CA PRO A 37 -7.24 12.38 -16.33
C PRO A 37 -7.56 11.62 -15.04
N SER A 38 -8.36 12.25 -14.17
CA SER A 38 -8.94 11.59 -13.00
C SER A 38 -9.80 10.40 -13.44
N GLY A 39 -9.79 9.31 -12.66
CA GLY A 39 -10.51 8.08 -13.03
C GLY A 39 -9.86 7.22 -14.14
N ALA A 40 -8.74 7.64 -14.75
CA ALA A 40 -8.05 6.85 -15.77
C ALA A 40 -7.45 5.53 -15.26
N GLY A 41 -7.18 5.42 -13.96
CA GLY A 41 -6.57 4.25 -13.31
C GLY A 41 -5.22 4.50 -12.62
N LYS A 42 -4.68 5.73 -12.63
CA LYS A 42 -3.37 6.05 -12.03
C LYS A 42 -3.21 5.48 -10.61
N SER A 43 -4.16 5.78 -9.74
CA SER A 43 -4.24 5.26 -8.36
C SER A 43 -4.27 3.74 -8.32
N ASN A 44 -5.07 3.10 -9.19
CA ASN A 44 -5.16 1.65 -9.29
C ASN A 44 -3.83 0.99 -9.73
N ALA A 45 -2.88 1.73 -10.33
CA ALA A 45 -1.55 1.22 -10.62
C ALA A 45 -0.61 1.34 -9.40
N LEU A 46 -0.70 2.44 -8.65
CA LEU A 46 0.01 2.62 -7.37
C LEU A 46 -0.47 1.60 -6.33
N ASP A 47 -1.79 1.40 -6.20
CA ASP A 47 -2.45 0.36 -5.40
C ASP A 47 -1.87 -1.03 -5.69
N GLY A 48 -1.53 -1.33 -6.94
CA GLY A 48 -0.99 -2.65 -7.33
C GLY A 48 0.40 -2.91 -6.76
N LEU A 49 1.24 -1.88 -6.68
CA LEU A 49 2.56 -1.95 -6.04
C LEU A 49 2.45 -1.90 -4.51
N GLU A 50 1.52 -1.12 -3.97
CA GLU A 50 1.20 -1.17 -2.54
C GLU A 50 0.74 -2.56 -2.10
N VAL A 51 -0.19 -3.19 -2.83
CA VAL A 51 -0.66 -4.55 -2.49
C VAL A 51 0.53 -5.51 -2.44
N LEU A 52 1.42 -5.52 -3.44
CA LEU A 52 2.62 -6.36 -3.42
C LEU A 52 3.55 -6.04 -2.24
N SER A 53 3.71 -4.76 -1.87
CA SER A 53 4.45 -4.33 -0.67
C SER A 53 3.84 -4.91 0.60
N ARG A 54 2.51 -4.84 0.75
CA ARG A 54 1.81 -5.37 1.94
C ARG A 54 1.88 -6.89 2.01
N LEU A 55 1.73 -7.59 0.88
CA LEU A 55 1.91 -9.06 0.82
C LEU A 55 3.32 -9.49 1.24
N ALA A 56 4.34 -8.72 0.89
CA ALA A 56 5.73 -8.98 1.29
C ALA A 56 5.98 -8.86 2.80
N LEU A 57 5.07 -8.27 3.58
CA LEU A 57 5.17 -8.25 5.05
C LEU A 57 4.99 -9.64 5.67
N GLY A 58 4.36 -10.60 4.97
CA GLY A 58 4.10 -11.95 5.48
C GLY A 58 3.00 -12.04 6.55
N ARG A 59 2.22 -10.96 6.73
CA ARG A 59 1.02 -10.93 7.57
C ARG A 59 -0.17 -11.60 6.85
N PRO A 60 -1.25 -11.98 7.57
CA PRO A 60 -2.47 -12.47 6.94
C PRO A 60 -3.05 -11.50 5.89
N LEU A 61 -3.65 -12.06 4.84
CA LEU A 61 -4.20 -11.32 3.71
C LEU A 61 -5.33 -10.37 4.12
N ALA A 62 -6.20 -10.79 5.04
CA ALA A 62 -7.28 -9.94 5.57
C ALA A 62 -6.72 -8.70 6.26
N GLU A 63 -5.77 -8.86 7.19
CA GLU A 63 -5.08 -7.74 7.86
C GLU A 63 -4.36 -6.85 6.83
N SER A 64 -3.68 -7.45 5.86
CA SER A 64 -2.90 -6.73 4.85
C SER A 64 -3.77 -5.89 3.91
N LEU A 65 -4.94 -6.40 3.50
CA LEU A 65 -5.76 -5.80 2.44
C LEU A 65 -6.98 -5.03 2.97
N ASP A 66 -7.68 -5.57 3.97
CA ASP A 66 -8.84 -4.96 4.63
C ASP A 66 -8.45 -4.10 5.85
N GLY A 67 -7.19 -4.20 6.28
CA GLY A 67 -6.59 -3.40 7.33
C GLY A 67 -6.68 -4.04 8.70
N GLY A 68 -5.69 -3.76 9.56
CA GLY A 68 -5.69 -4.22 10.94
C GLY A 68 -4.43 -3.84 11.72
N GLY A 69 -4.54 -3.91 13.05
CA GLY A 69 -3.44 -3.59 13.96
C GLY A 69 -2.93 -2.15 13.81
N ASP A 70 -1.64 -1.98 14.10
CA ASP A 70 -0.91 -0.71 13.97
C ASP A 70 0.05 -0.71 12.76
N GLY A 71 0.46 0.49 12.35
CA GLY A 71 1.47 0.70 11.31
C GLY A 71 0.90 0.88 9.89
N PRO A 72 1.70 0.62 8.84
CA PRO A 72 1.32 0.93 7.45
C PRO A 72 0.06 0.22 6.96
N ALA A 73 -0.22 -0.98 7.49
CA ALA A 73 -1.39 -1.79 7.16
C ALA A 73 -2.63 -1.50 8.06
N ALA A 74 -2.57 -0.54 8.99
CA ALA A 74 -3.70 -0.24 9.90
C ALA A 74 -4.98 0.23 9.19
N ARG A 75 -4.90 0.61 7.90
CA ARG A 75 -6.05 0.98 7.06
C ARG A 75 -6.13 0.07 5.84
N PRO A 76 -7.34 -0.27 5.35
CA PRO A 76 -7.52 -1.04 4.11
C PRO A 76 -6.80 -0.40 2.92
N VAL A 77 -6.38 -1.23 1.96
CA VAL A 77 -6.14 -0.77 0.58
C VAL A 77 -7.45 -0.22 0.02
N ARG A 78 -7.41 0.70 -0.95
CA ARG A 78 -8.63 1.30 -1.52
C ARG A 78 -9.63 0.26 -2.04
N GLY A 79 -10.70 0.03 -1.28
CA GLY A 79 -11.75 -0.95 -1.55
C GLY A 79 -11.60 -2.31 -0.85
N GLY A 80 -10.60 -2.47 0.03
CA GLY A 80 -10.28 -3.73 0.70
C GLY A 80 -9.77 -4.83 -0.25
N ALA A 81 -9.73 -6.07 0.23
CA ALA A 81 -9.44 -7.25 -0.58
C ALA A 81 -10.46 -7.39 -1.72
N ALA A 82 -11.75 -7.22 -1.42
CA ALA A 82 -12.83 -7.31 -2.39
C ALA A 82 -12.64 -6.31 -3.56
N GLY A 83 -12.23 -5.07 -3.28
CA GLY A 83 -11.98 -4.03 -4.27
C GLY A 83 -10.67 -4.16 -5.04
N CYS A 84 -9.80 -5.11 -4.70
CA CYS A 84 -8.61 -5.45 -5.50
C CYS A 84 -8.99 -6.32 -6.71
N ALA A 85 -10.02 -7.16 -6.58
CA ALA A 85 -10.56 -7.95 -7.68
C ALA A 85 -11.13 -7.04 -8.78
N PRO A 86 -10.89 -7.38 -10.07
CA PRO A 86 -11.70 -6.86 -11.16
C PRO A 86 -13.20 -7.05 -10.92
N LEU A 87 -14.01 -6.12 -11.45
CA LEU A 87 -15.47 -6.23 -11.42
C LEU A 87 -15.93 -7.63 -11.89
N ASP A 88 -16.89 -8.20 -11.16
CA ASP A 88 -17.46 -9.54 -11.34
C ASP A 88 -16.48 -10.72 -11.23
N ARG A 89 -15.26 -10.49 -10.73
CA ARG A 89 -14.30 -11.56 -10.41
C ARG A 89 -14.26 -11.87 -8.92
N ARG A 90 -13.78 -13.07 -8.59
CA ARG A 90 -13.60 -13.55 -7.21
C ARG A 90 -12.17 -13.39 -6.69
N GLY A 91 -11.26 -12.87 -7.51
CA GLY A 91 -9.84 -12.73 -7.18
C GLY A 91 -9.11 -11.82 -8.15
N PHE A 92 -7.85 -11.52 -7.85
CA PHE A 92 -6.96 -10.69 -8.66
C PHE A 92 -5.64 -11.41 -8.97
N LEU A 93 -4.96 -10.92 -10.01
CA LEU A 93 -3.64 -11.36 -10.43
C LEU A 93 -2.70 -10.16 -10.51
N LEU A 94 -1.62 -10.22 -9.73
CA LEU A 94 -0.54 -9.23 -9.68
C LEU A 94 0.81 -9.92 -9.83
N GLY A 95 1.83 -9.15 -10.17
CA GLY A 95 3.21 -9.59 -10.10
C GLY A 95 4.20 -8.43 -10.23
N CYS A 96 5.47 -8.70 -9.99
CA CYS A 96 6.54 -7.74 -10.22
C CYS A 96 7.80 -8.40 -10.76
N THR A 97 8.67 -7.60 -11.38
CA THR A 97 10.07 -7.95 -11.60
C THR A 97 10.91 -7.08 -10.67
N VAL A 98 11.81 -7.73 -9.94
CA VAL A 98 12.83 -7.11 -9.10
C VAL A 98 14.17 -7.35 -9.76
N GLU A 99 14.88 -6.28 -10.10
CA GLU A 99 16.26 -6.34 -10.58
C GLU A 99 17.21 -6.39 -9.39
N THR A 100 18.18 -7.31 -9.41
CA THR A 100 19.16 -7.50 -8.33
C THR A 100 20.55 -7.73 -8.92
N ARG A 101 21.58 -7.74 -8.06
CA ARG A 101 22.96 -8.11 -8.46
C ARG A 101 23.07 -9.51 -9.10
N HIS A 102 22.09 -10.37 -8.87
CA HIS A 102 22.01 -11.75 -9.36
C HIS A 102 21.15 -11.89 -10.63
N GLY A 103 20.58 -10.78 -11.12
CA GLY A 103 19.70 -10.69 -12.27
C GLY A 103 18.22 -10.55 -11.89
N PRO A 104 17.31 -10.57 -12.88
CA PRO A 104 15.89 -10.33 -12.63
C PRO A 104 15.19 -11.52 -11.96
N ILE A 105 14.48 -11.23 -10.88
CA ILE A 105 13.58 -12.16 -10.18
C ILE A 105 12.14 -11.72 -10.42
N ARG A 106 11.26 -12.67 -10.76
CA ARG A 106 9.84 -12.44 -11.01
C ARG A 106 8.98 -13.13 -9.97
N LEU A 107 8.14 -12.36 -9.29
CA LEU A 107 7.07 -12.85 -8.43
C LEU A 107 5.73 -12.65 -9.15
N ASP A 108 4.93 -13.70 -9.30
CA ASP A 108 3.55 -13.64 -9.75
C ASP A 108 2.63 -14.29 -8.71
N VAL A 109 1.55 -13.61 -8.34
CA VAL A 109 0.60 -14.03 -7.31
C VAL A 109 -0.85 -13.89 -7.79
N ALA A 110 -1.67 -14.89 -7.50
CA ALA A 110 -3.11 -14.85 -7.66
C ALA A 110 -3.79 -15.07 -6.31
N VAL A 111 -4.69 -14.16 -5.96
CA VAL A 111 -5.40 -14.13 -4.68
C VAL A 111 -6.88 -14.25 -4.96
N GLU A 112 -7.55 -15.23 -4.36
CA GLU A 112 -9.01 -15.25 -4.27
C GLU A 112 -9.44 -14.45 -3.04
N VAL A 113 -10.48 -13.63 -3.16
CA VAL A 113 -10.91 -12.67 -2.12
C VAL A 113 -12.30 -12.97 -1.58
N ARG A 114 -12.92 -14.07 -2.01
CA ARG A 114 -14.24 -14.54 -1.55
C ARG A 114 -14.26 -16.08 -1.48
N PRO A 115 -14.73 -16.71 -0.39
CA PRO A 115 -15.40 -16.10 0.77
C PRO A 115 -14.47 -15.27 1.65
N GLU A 116 -13.19 -15.65 1.74
CA GLU A 116 -12.14 -14.98 2.51
C GLU A 116 -10.87 -14.84 1.64
N PRO A 117 -9.98 -13.86 1.91
CA PRO A 117 -8.73 -13.68 1.17
C PRO A 117 -7.74 -14.84 1.35
N ARG A 118 -7.37 -15.51 0.24
CA ARG A 118 -6.36 -16.58 0.20
C ARG A 118 -5.50 -16.57 -1.07
N ILE A 119 -4.24 -16.97 -0.96
CA ILE A 119 -3.38 -17.28 -2.10
C ILE A 119 -3.91 -18.54 -2.77
N VAL A 120 -4.18 -18.49 -4.08
CA VAL A 120 -4.56 -19.68 -4.88
C VAL A 120 -3.47 -20.08 -5.87
N ARG A 121 -2.56 -19.16 -6.18
CA ARG A 121 -1.35 -19.43 -6.96
C ARG A 121 -0.26 -18.44 -6.61
N GLU A 122 0.96 -18.93 -6.51
CA GLU A 122 2.16 -18.13 -6.38
C GLU A 122 3.28 -18.76 -7.20
N ARG A 123 4.13 -17.94 -7.80
CA ARG A 123 5.34 -18.37 -8.50
C ARG A 123 6.46 -17.36 -8.33
N LEU A 124 7.61 -17.84 -7.85
CA LEU A 124 8.89 -17.13 -7.87
C LEU A 124 9.77 -17.73 -8.96
N THR A 125 10.30 -16.90 -9.85
CA THR A 125 11.17 -17.31 -10.98
C THR A 125 12.43 -16.46 -10.98
N GLY A 126 13.61 -17.06 -11.06
CA GLY A 126 14.89 -16.35 -11.09
C GLY A 126 15.96 -17.22 -11.74
N HIS A 127 17.02 -16.61 -12.30
CA HIS A 127 18.07 -17.34 -13.03
C HIS A 127 17.55 -18.31 -14.11
N GLY A 128 16.50 -17.89 -14.84
CA GLY A 128 15.87 -18.69 -15.90
C GLY A 128 15.10 -19.94 -15.44
N ARG A 129 14.93 -20.16 -14.12
CA ARG A 129 14.23 -21.33 -13.56
C ARG A 129 13.14 -20.93 -12.56
N ILE A 130 12.21 -21.86 -12.31
CA ILE A 130 11.22 -21.74 -11.24
C ILE A 130 11.96 -22.00 -9.92
N LEU A 131 11.79 -21.11 -8.94
CA LEU A 131 12.40 -21.22 -7.61
C LEU A 131 11.37 -21.63 -6.56
N LEU A 132 10.13 -21.15 -6.70
CA LEU A 132 8.96 -21.57 -5.93
C LEU A 132 7.76 -21.61 -6.87
N GLU A 133 6.90 -22.61 -6.73
CA GLU A 133 5.55 -22.57 -7.26
C GLU A 133 4.53 -23.29 -6.38
N THR A 134 3.29 -22.82 -6.42
CA THR A 134 2.14 -23.53 -5.86
C THR A 134 1.79 -24.74 -6.71
N LEU A 135 1.65 -25.90 -6.07
CA LEU A 135 1.21 -27.13 -6.68
C LEU A 135 -0.32 -27.21 -6.68
N HIS A 136 -0.92 -27.18 -7.88
CA HIS A 136 -2.33 -27.58 -8.03
C HIS A 136 -2.42 -29.12 -7.96
N PRO A 137 -3.42 -29.69 -7.25
CA PRO A 137 -3.71 -31.13 -7.33
C PRO A 137 -3.84 -31.57 -8.78
N HIS A 138 -2.97 -32.49 -9.22
CA HIS A 138 -3.01 -33.02 -10.57
C HIS A 138 -4.05 -34.15 -10.63
N GLY A 139 -5.03 -34.01 -11.53
CA GLY A 139 -6.09 -35.00 -11.73
C GLY A 139 -7.30 -34.77 -10.83
N GLY A 140 -8.48 -35.05 -11.37
CA GLY A 140 -9.74 -34.84 -10.66
C GLY A 140 -9.93 -35.81 -9.50
N PHE A 141 -9.84 -35.28 -8.28
CA PHE A 141 -10.58 -35.80 -7.13
C PHE A 141 -11.56 -34.71 -6.66
N GLU A 142 -12.82 -34.88 -7.04
CA GLU A 142 -13.93 -34.27 -6.31
C GLU A 142 -13.87 -34.79 -4.86
N GLY A 143 -13.36 -33.96 -3.94
CA GLY A 143 -13.24 -34.33 -2.51
C GLY A 143 -11.95 -33.88 -1.82
N ALA A 144 -10.88 -33.57 -2.55
CA ALA A 144 -9.60 -33.12 -1.98
C ALA A 144 -9.27 -31.67 -2.39
N GLY A 145 -10.16 -30.74 -2.06
CA GLY A 145 -9.71 -29.36 -1.89
C GLY A 145 -8.66 -29.30 -0.78
N SER A 146 -7.71 -28.37 -0.89
CA SER A 146 -6.86 -27.97 0.24
C SER A 146 -7.68 -27.92 1.53
N ALA A 147 -7.21 -28.60 2.59
CA ALA A 147 -7.74 -28.36 3.92
C ALA A 147 -7.69 -26.85 4.18
N ARG A 148 -8.80 -26.27 4.63
CA ARG A 148 -8.94 -24.80 4.77
C ARG A 148 -7.75 -24.26 5.57
N GLY A 149 -6.99 -23.31 4.99
CA GLY A 149 -5.78 -22.77 5.60
C GLY A 149 -4.45 -23.29 5.03
N THR A 150 -4.44 -24.29 4.13
CA THR A 150 -3.18 -24.92 3.66
C THR A 150 -3.07 -24.99 2.14
N LEU A 151 -1.99 -24.45 1.56
CA LEU A 151 -1.65 -24.59 0.14
C LEU A 151 -0.36 -25.40 -0.04
N HIS A 152 -0.36 -26.37 -0.95
CA HIS A 152 0.88 -27.09 -1.27
C HIS A 152 1.76 -26.27 -2.21
N GLY A 153 3.03 -26.11 -1.83
CA GLY A 153 4.06 -25.48 -2.65
C GLY A 153 5.26 -26.40 -2.87
N ALA A 154 6.00 -26.13 -3.94
CA ALA A 154 7.29 -26.75 -4.22
C ALA A 154 8.35 -25.68 -4.47
N TRP A 155 9.53 -25.84 -3.90
CA TRP A 155 10.70 -25.00 -4.20
C TRP A 155 11.85 -25.81 -4.75
N HIS A 156 12.70 -25.15 -5.52
CA HIS A 156 13.85 -25.77 -6.17
C HIS A 156 14.87 -26.30 -5.16
N SER A 157 15.41 -27.49 -5.42
CA SER A 157 16.37 -28.17 -4.55
C SER A 157 17.34 -29.03 -5.36
N ASP A 158 18.48 -29.36 -4.74
CA ASP A 158 19.51 -30.23 -5.32
C ASP A 158 19.21 -31.74 -5.11
N VAL A 159 18.06 -32.11 -4.53
CA VAL A 159 17.70 -33.53 -4.26
C VAL A 159 17.15 -34.24 -5.51
N PRO A 160 17.19 -35.59 -5.57
CA PRO A 160 16.52 -36.35 -6.64
C PRO A 160 15.05 -35.95 -6.78
N GLY A 161 14.66 -35.51 -7.98
CA GLY A 161 13.34 -34.91 -8.26
C GLY A 161 13.34 -33.38 -8.38
N GLY A 162 14.46 -32.70 -8.02
CA GLY A 162 14.73 -31.29 -8.32
C GLY A 162 13.93 -30.24 -7.53
N GLN A 163 13.01 -30.70 -6.66
CA GLN A 163 12.14 -29.86 -5.84
C GLN A 163 11.82 -30.51 -4.49
N ILE A 164 11.68 -29.70 -3.44
CA ILE A 164 11.09 -30.10 -2.15
C ILE A 164 9.64 -29.61 -2.12
N ARG A 165 8.71 -30.45 -1.64
CA ARG A 165 7.28 -30.15 -1.53
C ARG A 165 6.87 -30.03 -0.07
N ALA A 166 6.11 -28.99 0.30
CA ALA A 166 5.59 -28.83 1.65
C ALA A 166 4.22 -28.13 1.67
N PRO A 167 3.44 -28.27 2.77
CA PRO A 167 2.29 -27.43 3.05
C PRO A 167 2.71 -26.03 3.51
N PHE A 168 2.07 -24.99 2.99
CA PHE A 168 2.23 -23.58 3.38
C PHE A 168 0.89 -23.04 3.87
N ASP A 169 0.91 -21.96 4.66
CA ASP A 169 -0.31 -21.25 5.00
C ASP A 169 -0.84 -20.54 3.73
N ASP A 170 -2.14 -20.67 3.43
CA ASP A 170 -2.77 -20.04 2.26
C ASP A 170 -3.23 -18.59 2.51
N ASP A 171 -3.17 -18.13 3.76
CA ASP A 171 -3.55 -16.78 4.18
C ASP A 171 -2.45 -15.73 3.99
N ARG A 172 -1.25 -16.10 3.53
CA ARG A 172 -0.09 -15.20 3.37
C ARG A 172 0.85 -15.65 2.25
N LEU A 173 1.69 -14.74 1.78
CA LEU A 173 2.65 -14.99 0.68
C LEU A 173 3.60 -16.16 1.03
N LEU A 174 3.70 -17.18 0.17
CA LEU A 174 4.57 -18.34 0.37
C LEU A 174 6.04 -17.94 0.34
N THR A 175 6.42 -16.99 -0.53
CA THR A 175 7.76 -16.40 -0.59
C THR A 175 8.16 -15.79 0.76
N ALA A 176 7.23 -15.20 1.51
CA ALA A 176 7.50 -14.66 2.86
C ALA A 176 7.68 -15.74 3.93
N GLN A 177 7.22 -16.98 3.69
CA GLN A 177 7.40 -18.12 4.58
C GLN A 177 8.73 -18.86 4.34
N LEU A 178 9.37 -18.69 3.17
CA LEU A 178 10.59 -19.45 2.81
C LEU A 178 11.82 -19.20 3.71
N PRO A 179 12.18 -17.94 4.09
CA PRO A 179 13.38 -17.70 4.91
C PRO A 179 13.31 -18.34 6.31
N LEU A 180 12.10 -18.65 6.80
CA LEU A 180 11.88 -19.33 8.08
C LEU A 180 11.92 -20.88 7.97
N ARG A 181 11.98 -21.41 6.74
CA ARG A 181 11.85 -22.85 6.43
C ARG A 181 13.10 -23.43 5.78
N ILE A 182 13.94 -22.61 5.15
CA ILE A 182 15.12 -23.02 4.41
C ILE A 182 16.38 -22.75 5.25
N ALA A 183 17.19 -23.78 5.49
CA ALA A 183 18.43 -23.67 6.26
C ALA A 183 19.62 -23.08 5.47
N GLY A 184 19.54 -23.05 4.13
CA GLY A 184 20.62 -22.55 3.28
C GLY A 184 21.81 -23.50 3.18
N ALA A 185 21.61 -24.81 3.44
CA ALA A 185 22.67 -25.81 3.45
C ALA A 185 23.14 -26.15 2.02
N THR A 186 22.20 -26.29 1.08
CA THR A 186 22.48 -26.62 -0.33
C THR A 186 22.61 -25.37 -1.21
N ALA A 187 23.10 -25.53 -2.44
CA ALA A 187 23.26 -24.40 -3.37
C ALA A 187 21.90 -23.91 -3.86
N ALA A 188 20.99 -24.83 -4.17
CA ALA A 188 19.61 -24.51 -4.51
C ALA A 188 18.86 -23.84 -3.34
N GLU A 189 19.03 -24.30 -2.10
CA GLU A 189 18.43 -23.64 -0.93
C GLU A 189 18.89 -22.18 -0.78
N ARG A 190 20.21 -21.92 -0.88
CA ARG A 190 20.72 -20.54 -0.85
C ARG A 190 20.17 -19.69 -1.99
N GLN A 191 20.05 -20.26 -3.19
CA GLN A 191 19.47 -19.56 -4.35
C GLN A 191 17.99 -19.22 -4.13
N VAL A 192 17.21 -20.13 -3.53
CA VAL A 192 15.78 -19.90 -3.22
C VAL A 192 15.60 -18.87 -2.10
N SER A 193 16.34 -18.99 -0.99
CA SER A 193 16.24 -18.05 0.14
C SER A 193 16.68 -16.65 -0.28
N MET A 194 17.84 -16.51 -0.94
CA MET A 194 18.33 -15.24 -1.47
C MET A 194 17.30 -14.59 -2.41
N ALA A 195 16.71 -15.36 -3.33
CA ALA A 195 15.74 -14.79 -4.27
C ALA A 195 14.43 -14.34 -3.59
N ALA A 196 14.00 -15.06 -2.55
CA ALA A 196 12.88 -14.63 -1.71
C ALA A 196 13.24 -13.35 -0.95
N GLU A 197 14.37 -13.32 -0.25
CA GLU A 197 14.87 -12.18 0.52
C GLU A 197 15.03 -10.92 -0.35
N GLU A 198 15.67 -11.01 -1.52
CA GLU A 198 15.87 -9.84 -2.40
C GLU A 198 14.52 -9.26 -2.91
N VAL A 199 13.53 -10.10 -3.20
CA VAL A 199 12.17 -9.64 -3.56
C VAL A 199 11.44 -9.01 -2.37
N LEU A 200 11.51 -9.63 -1.19
CA LEU A 200 10.89 -9.12 0.04
C LEU A 200 11.51 -7.78 0.44
N VAL A 201 12.83 -7.62 0.35
CA VAL A 201 13.55 -6.36 0.63
C VAL A 201 13.11 -5.25 -0.33
N ALA A 202 13.04 -5.53 -1.63
CA ALA A 202 12.59 -4.54 -2.62
C ALA A 202 11.14 -4.09 -2.39
N LEU A 203 10.25 -5.02 -2.05
CA LEU A 203 8.83 -4.74 -1.81
C LEU A 203 8.56 -4.07 -0.47
N ARG A 204 9.27 -4.47 0.61
CA ARG A 204 9.20 -3.80 1.93
C ARG A 204 9.83 -2.39 1.91
N GLY A 205 10.63 -2.07 0.90
CA GLY A 205 11.16 -0.73 0.65
C GLY A 205 10.15 0.26 0.07
N VAL A 206 8.91 -0.15 -0.22
CA VAL A 206 7.88 0.72 -0.78
C VAL A 206 7.20 1.56 0.31
N TYR A 207 7.15 2.88 0.13
CA TYR A 207 6.44 3.81 1.01
C TYR A 207 5.37 4.59 0.23
N PRO A 208 4.08 4.40 0.51
CA PRO A 208 3.02 5.21 -0.06
C PRO A 208 2.88 6.55 0.69
N SER A 209 2.99 7.64 -0.06
CA SER A 209 2.82 9.01 0.39
C SER A 209 1.59 9.63 -0.29
N GLU A 210 0.60 9.99 0.53
CA GLU A 210 -0.66 10.60 0.09
C GLU A 210 -0.98 11.80 1.00
N PRO A 211 -0.20 12.89 0.98
CA PRO A 211 -0.35 13.99 1.92
C PRO A 211 -1.74 14.65 1.79
N VAL A 212 -2.46 14.76 2.91
CA VAL A 212 -3.80 15.34 2.99
C VAL A 212 -3.72 16.68 3.72
N PRO A 213 -3.66 17.83 3.02
CA PRO A 213 -3.47 19.14 3.63
C PRO A 213 -4.40 19.45 4.79
N GLN A 214 -5.67 19.00 4.73
CA GLN A 214 -6.67 19.17 5.77
C GLN A 214 -6.24 18.53 7.11
N LEU A 215 -5.54 17.38 7.07
CA LEU A 215 -5.02 16.71 8.26
C LEU A 215 -3.67 17.31 8.70
N MET A 216 -2.84 17.76 7.76
CA MET A 216 -1.53 18.37 8.01
C MET A 216 -1.58 19.71 8.78
N ARG A 217 -2.74 20.38 8.81
CA ARG A 217 -2.94 21.65 9.53
C ARG A 217 -3.09 21.48 11.04
N GLY A 218 -3.31 20.26 11.53
CA GLY A 218 -3.44 19.98 12.96
C GLY A 218 -2.12 20.16 13.72
N PRO A 219 -2.17 20.40 15.05
CA PRO A 219 -0.99 20.40 15.88
C PRO A 219 -0.39 19.00 15.97
N GLY A 220 0.94 18.89 15.89
CA GLY A 220 1.65 17.62 16.06
C GLY A 220 1.75 17.18 17.52
N VAL A 221 1.94 15.88 17.74
CA VAL A 221 2.17 15.30 19.07
C VAL A 221 3.68 15.07 19.25
N PRO A 222 4.31 15.55 20.34
CA PRO A 222 5.70 15.26 20.64
C PRO A 222 5.96 13.75 20.69
N GLY A 223 7.03 13.29 20.02
CA GLY A 223 7.40 11.86 19.93
C GLY A 223 6.79 11.10 18.75
N ASP A 224 5.74 11.63 18.09
CA ASP A 224 5.09 11.04 16.90
C ASP A 224 5.93 11.23 15.62
N THR A 225 7.10 10.60 15.63
CA THR A 225 8.28 11.00 14.83
C THR A 225 8.49 10.21 13.54
N MET A 226 7.59 9.29 13.20
CA MET A 226 7.62 8.50 11.98
C MET A 226 6.55 9.00 11.02
N LEU A 227 6.95 9.59 9.88
CA LEU A 227 6.04 10.23 8.95
C LEU A 227 5.01 9.23 8.42
N ARG A 228 3.73 9.53 8.68
CA ARG A 228 2.60 8.72 8.24
C ARG A 228 2.28 8.99 6.77
N ARG A 229 1.64 8.02 6.09
CA ARG A 229 1.14 8.13 4.72
C ARG A 229 0.53 9.50 4.39
N HIS A 230 -0.34 10.01 5.26
CA HIS A 230 -1.10 11.25 5.03
C HIS A 230 -0.42 12.54 5.51
N ALA A 231 0.79 12.43 6.07
CA ALA A 231 1.56 13.52 6.66
C ALA A 231 0.83 14.30 7.77
N ASP A 232 -0.19 13.71 8.41
CA ASP A 232 -0.94 14.29 9.52
C ASP A 232 -0.05 14.64 10.73
N ASN A 233 1.09 13.98 10.87
CA ASN A 233 2.11 14.26 11.89
C ASN A 233 3.31 15.09 11.40
N ILE A 234 3.19 15.80 10.27
CA ILE A 234 4.31 16.55 9.65
C ILE A 234 5.02 17.51 10.62
N ALA A 235 4.32 18.12 11.58
CA ALA A 235 4.92 19.02 12.56
C ALA A 235 5.94 18.30 13.48
N ALA A 236 5.65 17.07 13.92
CA ALA A 236 6.57 16.26 14.73
C ALA A 236 7.76 15.75 13.90
N VAL A 237 7.54 15.43 12.64
CA VAL A 237 8.58 15.02 11.70
C VAL A 237 9.53 16.16 11.36
N VAL A 238 9.02 17.38 11.14
CA VAL A 238 9.85 18.58 10.92
C VAL A 238 10.67 18.91 12.18
N GLU A 239 10.11 18.76 13.38
CA GLU A 239 10.86 18.92 14.63
C GLU A 239 12.04 17.93 14.68
N ARG A 240 11.78 16.65 14.41
CA ARG A 240 12.82 15.62 14.37
C ARG A 240 13.90 15.92 13.33
N ILE A 241 13.54 16.29 12.10
CA ILE A 241 14.51 16.65 11.05
C ILE A 241 15.38 17.84 11.50
N GLN A 242 14.78 18.84 12.14
CA GLN A 242 15.47 20.01 12.68
C GLN A 242 16.47 19.64 13.79
N GLN A 243 16.13 18.69 14.66
CA GLN A 243 16.96 18.26 15.78
C GLN A 243 18.07 17.28 15.37
N GLU A 244 17.75 16.26 14.55
CA GLU A 244 18.70 15.19 14.18
C GLU A 244 19.69 15.61 13.10
N CYS A 245 19.29 16.40 12.10
CA CYS A 245 20.13 16.65 10.93
C CYS A 245 19.93 18.03 10.31
N ARG A 246 20.71 19.02 10.78
CA ARG A 246 20.74 20.39 10.24
C ARG A 246 20.93 20.46 8.71
N PHE A 247 21.64 19.50 8.11
CA PHE A 247 21.82 19.44 6.65
C PHE A 247 20.52 19.06 5.92
N ARG A 248 19.79 18.05 6.40
CA ARG A 248 18.47 17.66 5.84
C ARG A 248 17.45 18.78 6.05
N HIS A 249 17.40 19.37 7.25
CA HIS A 249 16.55 20.53 7.55
C HIS A 249 16.87 21.73 6.64
N GLY A 250 18.15 22.03 6.43
CA GLY A 250 18.60 23.09 5.51
C GLY A 250 18.23 22.84 4.05
N ARG A 251 18.31 21.59 3.55
CA ARG A 251 17.82 21.23 2.20
C ARG A 251 16.30 21.36 2.11
N LEU A 252 15.55 20.92 3.12
CA LEU A 252 14.09 21.03 3.16
C LEU A 252 13.64 22.49 3.15
N LEU A 253 14.27 23.35 3.96
CA LEU A 253 14.04 24.79 3.96
C LEU A 253 14.33 25.42 2.59
N ARG A 254 15.46 25.08 1.94
CA ARG A 254 15.78 25.57 0.59
C ARG A 254 14.77 25.11 -0.47
N ALA A 255 14.27 23.88 -0.37
CA ALA A 255 13.23 23.37 -1.26
C ALA A 255 11.94 24.16 -1.09
N VAL A 256 11.50 24.44 0.14
CA VAL A 256 10.33 25.30 0.42
C VAL A 256 10.55 26.72 -0.08
N GLN A 257 11.72 27.30 0.16
CA GLN A 257 12.08 28.66 -0.28
C GLN A 257 12.03 28.83 -1.81
N SER A 258 12.36 27.79 -2.59
CA SER A 258 12.35 27.88 -4.06
C SER A 258 10.95 27.89 -4.67
N VAL A 259 9.90 27.60 -3.89
CA VAL A 259 8.51 27.48 -4.35
C VAL A 259 7.50 28.32 -3.56
N SER A 260 7.95 28.95 -2.48
CA SER A 260 7.12 29.86 -1.69
C SER A 260 6.99 31.22 -2.40
N PRO A 261 5.77 31.78 -2.54
CA PRO A 261 5.59 33.15 -3.02
C PRO A 261 6.05 34.20 -1.98
N LEU A 262 6.21 33.80 -0.72
CA LEU A 262 6.61 34.66 0.40
C LEU A 262 8.05 34.36 0.84
N PRO A 263 8.80 35.37 1.33
CA PRO A 263 10.20 35.24 1.71
C PRO A 263 10.36 34.47 3.04
N VAL A 264 10.26 33.15 2.97
CA VAL A 264 10.48 32.24 4.11
C VAL A 264 11.93 32.27 4.54
N ARG A 265 12.22 32.79 5.73
CA ARG A 265 13.56 32.78 6.35
C ARG A 265 13.86 31.49 7.10
N ALA A 266 12.86 30.84 7.69
CA ALA A 266 13.03 29.58 8.41
C ALA A 266 11.76 28.71 8.40
N LEU A 267 11.95 27.40 8.54
CA LEU A 267 10.91 26.43 8.90
C LEU A 267 11.20 26.01 10.34
N GLN A 268 10.26 26.27 11.25
CA GLN A 268 10.43 26.06 12.69
C GLN A 268 9.25 25.32 13.29
N VAL A 269 9.51 24.61 14.39
CA VAL A 269 8.48 24.04 15.26
C VAL A 269 8.59 24.65 16.64
N ARG A 270 7.44 25.05 17.20
CA ARG A 270 7.30 25.52 18.58
C ARG A 270 6.55 24.47 19.40
N ARG A 271 7.03 24.24 20.61
CA ARG A 271 6.26 23.56 21.66
C ARG A 271 5.35 24.58 22.34
N GLU A 272 4.09 24.20 22.49
CA GLU A 272 3.08 25.01 23.17
C GLU A 272 2.31 24.14 24.19
N PRO A 273 1.81 24.71 25.30
CA PRO A 273 0.95 23.97 26.22
C PRO A 273 -0.34 23.54 25.52
N GLY A 274 -0.62 22.24 25.52
CA GLY A 274 -1.89 21.67 25.05
C GLY A 274 -3.08 22.11 25.90
N PRO A 275 -4.32 22.01 25.39
CA PRO A 275 -5.51 22.35 26.17
C PRO A 275 -5.70 21.37 27.35
N GLY A 276 -5.80 21.92 28.57
CA GLY A 276 -6.05 21.13 29.78
C GLY A 276 -4.88 20.22 30.17
N ARG A 277 -5.14 18.93 30.39
CA ARG A 277 -4.12 17.92 30.75
C ARG A 277 -3.39 17.31 29.53
N ALA A 278 -3.62 17.80 28.32
CA ALA A 278 -3.21 17.15 27.07
C ALA A 278 -1.70 17.20 26.72
N GLY A 279 -0.81 17.50 27.67
CA GLY A 279 0.64 17.58 27.46
C GLY A 279 1.06 18.78 26.59
N GLU A 280 2.27 18.71 26.03
CA GLU A 280 2.75 19.67 25.02
C GLU A 280 2.18 19.33 23.63
N ARG A 281 1.92 20.36 22.82
CA ARG A 281 1.63 20.24 21.38
C ARG A 281 2.72 20.89 20.53
N LEU A 282 2.88 20.44 19.29
CA LEU A 282 3.81 20.99 18.32
C LEU A 282 3.09 21.83 17.28
N VAL A 283 3.48 23.10 17.16
CA VAL A 283 3.02 24.02 16.11
C VAL A 283 4.17 24.31 15.17
N ALA A 284 4.11 23.73 13.97
CA ALA A 284 5.05 24.02 12.90
C ALA A 284 4.62 25.25 12.11
N GLY A 285 5.58 26.00 11.56
CA GLY A 285 5.30 27.17 10.74
C GLY A 285 6.52 27.71 9.99
N PHE A 286 6.24 28.58 9.04
CA PHE A 286 7.24 29.32 8.28
C PHE A 286 7.46 30.68 8.93
N ARG A 287 8.70 31.07 9.20
CA ARG A 287 9.03 32.46 9.51
C ARG A 287 9.20 33.24 8.22
N GLU A 288 8.39 34.25 8.01
CA GLU A 288 8.42 35.13 6.84
C GLU A 288 9.07 36.47 7.19
N ALA A 289 9.83 37.03 6.24
CA ALA A 289 10.35 38.39 6.38
C ALA A 289 9.21 39.41 6.37
N VAL A 290 9.23 40.36 7.31
CA VAL A 290 8.21 41.42 7.36
C VAL A 290 8.50 42.46 6.28
N ALA A 291 7.59 42.59 5.30
CA ALA A 291 7.65 43.68 4.32
C ALA A 291 7.32 45.02 5.01
N GLY A 292 8.36 45.78 5.38
CA GLY A 292 8.22 47.08 6.03
C GLY A 292 9.44 47.58 6.83
N GLY A 293 10.44 46.73 7.07
CA GLY A 293 11.63 47.07 7.88
C GLY A 293 12.64 48.08 7.30
N SER A 294 12.30 48.85 6.27
CA SER A 294 13.17 49.92 5.73
C SER A 294 13.05 51.22 6.55
N GLY A 295 13.31 51.11 7.86
CA GLY A 295 13.40 52.27 8.76
C GLY A 295 14.69 53.04 8.52
N VAL A 296 14.68 53.97 7.56
CA VAL A 296 15.76 54.95 7.38
C VAL A 296 15.70 55.95 8.53
N GLY A 297 16.32 55.58 9.66
CA GLY A 297 16.42 56.41 10.85
C GLY A 297 17.47 57.52 10.72
N PHE A 298 17.17 58.58 9.96
CA PHE A 298 17.84 59.86 10.17
C PHE A 298 17.28 60.50 11.44
N GLY A 299 18.02 60.38 12.55
CA GLY A 299 17.62 60.92 13.86
C GLY A 299 18.82 61.03 14.80
N SER A 300 19.39 62.22 14.89
CA SER A 300 20.51 62.53 15.78
C SER A 300 20.16 62.46 17.26
N GLY A 301 21.02 61.84 18.08
CA GLY A 301 20.91 61.90 19.54
C GLY A 301 22.08 61.25 20.26
N PHE A 302 22.93 62.05 20.91
CA PHE A 302 23.92 61.54 21.85
C PHE A 302 23.21 61.03 23.12
N GLY A 303 23.53 59.81 23.56
CA GLY A 303 22.99 59.23 24.78
C GLY A 303 23.83 58.05 25.26
N SER A 304 24.70 58.29 26.23
CA SER A 304 25.49 57.23 26.86
C SER A 304 24.60 56.43 27.82
N GLY A 305 24.50 55.12 27.61
CA GLY A 305 23.70 54.23 28.44
C GLY A 305 24.08 52.77 28.21
N ALA A 306 24.79 52.18 29.16
CA ALA A 306 25.18 50.77 29.12
C ALA A 306 23.96 49.87 29.43
N GLY A 307 23.16 49.59 28.41
CA GLY A 307 22.13 48.55 28.43
C GLY A 307 22.60 47.33 27.64
N SER A 308 22.60 46.15 28.26
CA SER A 308 22.84 44.87 27.60
C SER A 308 21.63 44.46 26.73
N GLY A 309 21.37 45.22 25.67
CA GLY A 309 20.35 44.94 24.69
C GLY A 309 20.71 43.70 23.86
N SER A 310 20.14 42.55 24.18
CA SER A 310 20.06 41.43 23.25
C SER A 310 19.25 41.88 22.03
N GLY A 311 19.94 42.17 20.93
CA GLY A 311 19.32 42.83 19.78
C GLY A 311 18.12 42.06 19.24
N SER A 312 16.93 42.67 19.33
CA SER A 312 15.70 42.19 18.71
C SER A 312 15.74 42.45 17.20
N GLY A 313 16.63 41.75 16.50
CA GLY A 313 16.78 41.85 15.06
C GLY A 313 15.64 41.12 14.35
N ASP A 314 14.68 41.90 13.82
CA ASP A 314 13.68 41.52 12.78
C ASP A 314 13.37 40.01 12.71
N ASP A 315 12.74 39.49 13.77
CA ASP A 315 12.68 38.05 14.03
C ASP A 315 11.69 37.31 13.08
N GLY A 316 10.99 38.06 12.21
CA GLY A 316 10.03 37.57 11.23
C GLY A 316 8.68 37.16 11.84
N ARG A 317 7.62 37.17 11.03
CA ARG A 317 6.32 36.65 11.45
C ARG A 317 6.32 35.13 11.30
N LEU A 318 6.03 34.38 12.37
CA LEU A 318 5.71 32.97 12.25
C LEU A 318 4.29 32.80 11.71
N VAL A 319 4.17 32.16 10.56
CA VAL A 319 2.92 31.75 9.92
C VAL A 319 2.78 30.24 10.13
N PRO A 320 1.82 29.76 10.95
CA PRO A 320 1.66 28.33 11.19
C PRO A 320 1.25 27.58 9.91
N LEU A 321 1.55 26.27 9.85
CA LEU A 321 1.13 25.42 8.73
C LEU A 321 -0.40 25.41 8.51
N GLU A 322 -1.18 25.73 9.56
CA GLU A 322 -2.64 25.94 9.48
C GLU A 322 -3.06 26.99 8.44
N SER A 323 -2.18 27.94 8.12
CA SER A 323 -2.40 29.05 7.18
C SER A 323 -1.74 28.83 5.80
N ALA A 324 -0.95 27.76 5.62
CA ALA A 324 -0.27 27.48 4.36
C ALA A 324 -1.26 27.04 3.25
N SER A 325 -0.88 27.16 1.99
CA SER A 325 -1.70 26.63 0.89
C SER A 325 -1.61 25.09 0.79
N ASP A 326 -2.65 24.45 0.28
CA ASP A 326 -2.68 22.99 0.10
C ASP A 326 -1.50 22.48 -0.74
N GLY A 327 -1.13 23.19 -1.81
CA GLY A 327 0.03 22.88 -2.62
C GLY A 327 1.37 22.99 -1.87
N LEU A 328 1.53 24.02 -1.00
CA LEU A 328 2.74 24.18 -0.20
C LEU A 328 2.84 23.09 0.89
N LEU A 329 1.71 22.67 1.47
CA LEU A 329 1.66 21.55 2.41
C LEU A 329 2.03 20.23 1.74
N ARG A 330 1.41 19.89 0.59
CA ARG A 330 1.80 18.69 -0.17
C ARG A 330 3.27 18.73 -0.58
N PHE A 331 3.79 19.89 -1.00
CA PHE A 331 5.19 20.05 -1.37
C PHE A 331 6.11 19.79 -0.16
N LEU A 332 5.80 20.37 1.01
CA LEU A 332 6.55 20.14 2.24
C LEU A 332 6.60 18.65 2.63
N ALA A 333 5.46 17.94 2.53
CA ALA A 333 5.40 16.52 2.83
C ALA A 333 6.23 15.68 1.86
N PHE A 334 6.02 15.81 0.54
CA PHE A 334 6.79 15.04 -0.45
C PHE A 334 8.29 15.39 -0.41
N ALA A 335 8.65 16.67 -0.25
CA ALA A 335 10.04 17.08 -0.09
C ALA A 335 10.67 16.51 1.18
N SER A 336 9.89 16.37 2.27
CA SER A 336 10.34 15.66 3.47
C SER A 336 10.65 14.20 3.15
N VAL A 337 9.71 13.45 2.57
CA VAL A 337 9.89 12.03 2.17
C VAL A 337 11.10 11.82 1.24
N LEU A 338 11.34 12.74 0.29
CA LEU A 338 12.48 12.63 -0.64
C LEU A 338 13.83 12.96 0.03
N LEU A 339 13.84 13.82 1.06
CA LEU A 339 15.05 14.25 1.77
C LEU A 339 15.33 13.44 3.04
N THR A 340 14.36 12.68 3.55
CA THR A 340 14.50 11.76 4.68
C THR A 340 14.53 10.31 4.22
N GLY A 341 15.52 9.55 4.69
CA GLY A 341 15.59 8.10 4.44
C GLY A 341 14.50 7.33 5.20
N PRO A 342 14.40 6.01 4.99
CA PRO A 342 13.34 5.16 5.54
C PRO A 342 13.20 5.25 7.07
N GLY A 343 14.29 5.46 7.82
CA GLY A 343 14.25 5.61 9.29
C GLY A 343 13.48 6.82 9.84
N VAL A 344 12.89 7.68 9.00
CA VAL A 344 11.98 8.78 9.40
C VAL A 344 10.54 8.54 8.92
N LEU A 345 10.28 7.42 8.23
CA LEU A 345 8.98 7.10 7.65
C LEU A 345 8.30 6.01 8.48
N GLN A 346 6.97 6.03 8.57
CA GLN A 346 6.19 4.94 9.15
C GLN A 346 6.21 3.76 8.16
N MET A 347 7.17 2.86 8.35
CA MET A 347 7.37 1.65 7.59
C MET A 347 7.56 0.49 8.57
N ASP A 348 7.22 -0.73 8.14
CA ASP A 348 7.56 -1.92 8.91
C ASP A 348 9.09 -2.12 8.98
N PRO A 349 9.63 -2.58 10.13
CA PRO A 349 11.03 -2.92 10.24
C PRO A 349 11.37 -4.10 9.30
N VAL A 350 12.61 -4.11 8.84
CA VAL A 350 13.19 -5.20 8.04
C VAL A 350 14.58 -5.48 8.62
N ASP A 351 14.98 -6.75 8.67
CA ASP A 351 16.27 -7.16 9.23
C ASP A 351 17.43 -6.99 8.23
N VAL A 352 17.47 -5.84 7.56
CA VAL A 352 18.44 -5.49 6.52
C VAL A 352 18.94 -4.05 6.73
N PRO A 353 20.25 -3.76 6.67
CA PRO A 353 20.77 -2.41 6.88
C PRO A 353 20.17 -1.38 5.92
N ASP A 354 19.93 -0.15 6.40
CA ASP A 354 19.39 0.95 5.57
C ASP A 354 20.24 1.25 4.32
N ALA A 355 21.56 0.97 4.38
CA ALA A 355 22.47 1.12 3.25
C ALA A 355 22.08 0.22 2.06
N ASP A 356 21.56 -0.97 2.33
CA ASP A 356 21.19 -2.01 1.36
C ASP A 356 19.74 -1.87 0.87
N ARG A 357 18.92 -1.07 1.56
CA ARG A 357 17.55 -0.76 1.15
C ARG A 357 17.50 0.34 0.09
N LEU A 358 16.52 0.23 -0.79
CA LEU A 358 16.17 1.24 -1.77
C LEU A 358 14.74 1.70 -1.50
N LEU A 359 14.58 2.95 -1.05
CA LEU A 359 13.27 3.53 -0.77
C LEU A 359 12.52 3.75 -2.08
N THR A 360 11.33 3.16 -2.23
CA THR A 360 10.46 3.35 -3.40
C THR A 360 9.22 4.15 -2.97
N VAL A 361 9.19 5.44 -3.29
CA VAL A 361 8.11 6.35 -2.92
C VAL A 361 6.98 6.26 -3.95
N LEU A 362 5.76 5.95 -3.51
CA LEU A 362 4.54 6.10 -4.31
C LEU A 362 3.89 7.42 -3.93
N ALA A 363 3.82 8.38 -4.86
CA ALA A 363 3.26 9.70 -4.61
C ALA A 363 1.95 9.85 -5.39
N GLU A 364 0.81 9.66 -4.73
CA GLU A 364 -0.50 9.91 -5.34
C GLU A 364 -0.80 11.40 -5.41
N ASP A 365 -1.50 11.82 -6.48
CA ASP A 365 -2.01 13.18 -6.68
C ASP A 365 -0.95 14.26 -6.39
N MET A 366 0.28 14.00 -6.88
CA MET A 366 1.47 14.81 -6.62
C MET A 366 1.28 16.26 -7.07
N ASP A 367 0.47 16.49 -8.10
CA ASP A 367 0.20 17.81 -8.67
C ASP A 367 -1.00 18.54 -8.06
N ALA A 368 -1.79 17.87 -7.20
CA ALA A 368 -3.06 18.41 -6.71
C ALA A 368 -2.87 19.69 -5.88
N GLY A 369 -3.51 20.78 -6.32
CA GLY A 369 -3.42 22.08 -5.65
C GLY A 369 -2.04 22.76 -5.72
N MET A 370 -1.09 22.20 -6.47
CA MET A 370 0.22 22.82 -6.72
C MET A 370 0.21 23.66 -8.00
N ALA A 371 0.95 24.77 -7.98
CA ALA A 371 1.28 25.51 -9.21
C ALA A 371 2.35 24.75 -10.04
N ARG A 372 2.41 24.97 -11.36
CA ARG A 372 3.40 24.32 -12.26
C ARG A 372 4.85 24.47 -11.77
N GLY A 373 5.20 25.62 -11.16
CA GLY A 373 6.52 25.84 -10.56
C GLY A 373 6.81 24.93 -9.36
N GLN A 374 5.81 24.68 -8.50
CA GLN A 374 5.90 23.74 -7.37
C GLN A 374 6.07 22.30 -7.86
N GLN A 375 5.24 21.90 -8.84
CA GLN A 375 5.31 20.58 -9.46
C GLN A 375 6.70 20.32 -10.07
N LEU A 376 7.19 21.27 -10.88
CA LEU A 376 8.50 21.19 -11.53
C LEU A 376 9.66 21.13 -10.52
N ALA A 377 9.61 21.94 -9.46
CA ALA A 377 10.62 21.91 -8.39
C ALA A 377 10.61 20.56 -7.64
N LEU A 378 9.43 20.02 -7.34
CA LEU A 378 9.30 18.73 -6.65
C LEU A 378 9.79 17.56 -7.53
N LEU A 379 9.42 17.55 -8.81
CA LEU A 379 9.86 16.53 -9.75
C LEU A 379 11.37 16.60 -10.03
N ARG A 380 11.97 17.80 -10.04
CA ARG A 380 13.44 17.98 -10.09
C ARG A 380 14.12 17.46 -8.83
N LEU A 381 13.58 17.73 -7.65
CA LEU A 381 14.08 17.17 -6.39
C LEU A 381 13.99 15.64 -6.38
N ALA A 382 12.88 15.08 -6.87
CA ALA A 382 12.72 13.63 -7.02
C ALA A 382 13.77 13.06 -7.99
N ALA A 383 13.99 13.68 -9.15
CA ALA A 383 15.00 13.27 -10.12
C ALA A 383 16.43 13.33 -9.54
N GLU A 384 16.77 14.38 -8.78
CA GLU A 384 18.05 14.52 -8.07
C GLU A 384 18.26 13.37 -7.08
N MET A 385 17.27 13.10 -6.22
CA MET A 385 17.35 12.02 -5.22
C MET A 385 17.38 10.62 -5.85
N CYS A 386 16.72 10.45 -7.01
CA CYS A 386 16.79 9.23 -7.81
C CYS A 386 18.14 9.04 -8.50
N ALA A 387 18.79 10.12 -8.97
CA ALA A 387 20.12 10.08 -9.56
C ALA A 387 21.21 9.70 -8.55
N LEU A 388 21.08 10.17 -7.30
CA LEU A 388 21.89 9.71 -6.17
C LEU A 388 21.67 8.21 -5.85
N GLY A 389 20.56 7.62 -6.32
CA GLY A 389 20.31 6.18 -6.29
C GLY A 389 19.87 5.61 -4.95
N HIS A 390 19.49 6.46 -3.99
CA HIS A 390 18.93 6.05 -2.68
C HIS A 390 17.40 6.00 -2.67
N VAL A 391 16.76 6.60 -3.67
CA VAL A 391 15.31 6.68 -3.82
C VAL A 391 14.93 6.23 -5.23
N ARG A 392 13.77 5.60 -5.37
CA ARG A 392 12.98 5.51 -6.60
C ARG A 392 11.64 6.19 -6.33
N ALA A 393 11.07 6.85 -7.32
CA ALA A 393 9.80 7.57 -7.17
C ALA A 393 8.83 7.22 -8.29
N VAL A 394 7.58 6.94 -7.92
CA VAL A 394 6.46 6.73 -8.83
C VAL A 394 5.38 7.75 -8.49
N GLY A 395 5.27 8.80 -9.30
CA GLY A 395 4.29 9.87 -9.10
C GLY A 395 3.05 9.69 -9.97
N ALA A 396 1.87 10.07 -9.46
CA ALA A 396 0.68 10.27 -10.27
C ALA A 396 0.38 11.77 -10.43
N VAL A 397 0.18 12.22 -11.67
CA VAL A 397 -0.20 13.59 -12.03
C VAL A 397 -1.35 13.61 -13.03
N HIS A 398 -2.06 14.73 -13.10
CA HIS A 398 -3.13 14.98 -14.07
C HIS A 398 -2.55 15.49 -15.39
N ASP A 399 -1.72 16.53 -15.32
CA ASP A 399 -1.05 17.14 -16.47
C ASP A 399 0.41 16.66 -16.61
N PRO A 400 0.86 16.19 -17.79
CA PRO A 400 2.24 15.77 -18.01
C PRO A 400 3.24 16.94 -18.10
N GLY A 401 2.80 18.20 -18.24
CA GLY A 401 3.64 19.32 -18.65
C GLY A 401 4.84 19.57 -17.74
N ALA A 402 4.62 19.61 -16.42
CA ALA A 402 5.71 19.78 -15.46
C ALA A 402 6.69 18.58 -15.43
N ALA A 403 6.23 17.38 -15.78
CA ALA A 403 7.05 16.16 -15.77
C ALA A 403 7.81 15.95 -17.09
N ALA A 404 7.27 16.42 -18.22
CA ALA A 404 7.97 16.45 -19.51
C ALA A 404 9.19 17.39 -19.49
N ASP A 405 9.16 18.44 -18.66
CA ASP A 405 10.26 19.39 -18.46
C ASP A 405 11.40 18.86 -17.56
N VAL A 406 11.33 17.59 -17.08
CA VAL A 406 12.30 17.01 -16.13
C VAL A 406 13.15 15.91 -16.78
N PRO A 407 14.46 16.14 -16.98
CA PRO A 407 15.38 15.14 -17.49
C PRO A 407 15.41 13.88 -16.61
N GLY A 408 15.31 12.70 -17.24
CA GLY A 408 15.34 11.41 -16.56
C GLY A 408 14.01 10.92 -15.98
N ALA A 409 12.93 11.72 -16.05
CA ALA A 409 11.59 11.26 -15.74
C ALA A 409 11.05 10.36 -16.87
N ALA A 410 10.66 9.13 -16.55
CA ALA A 410 9.93 8.25 -17.48
C ALA A 410 8.42 8.53 -17.38
N LEU A 411 7.84 9.09 -18.43
CA LEU A 411 6.41 9.33 -18.51
C LEU A 411 5.66 8.07 -18.96
N VAL A 412 4.53 7.79 -18.32
CA VAL A 412 3.58 6.74 -18.72
C VAL A 412 2.19 7.33 -18.76
N HIS A 413 1.58 7.39 -19.95
CA HIS A 413 0.20 7.81 -20.08
C HIS A 413 -0.73 6.72 -19.56
N CYS A 414 -1.60 7.10 -18.63
CA CYS A 414 -2.71 6.28 -18.14
C CYS A 414 -4.00 6.81 -18.76
N ARG A 415 -4.70 5.96 -19.51
CA ARG A 415 -6.03 6.28 -20.07
C ARG A 415 -7.01 5.15 -19.79
N ARG A 416 -8.30 5.45 -19.87
CA ARG A 416 -9.35 4.43 -19.93
C ARG A 416 -9.60 4.08 -21.40
N ASP A 417 -9.73 2.79 -21.68
CA ASP A 417 -10.20 2.27 -22.95
C ASP A 417 -11.74 2.41 -23.00
N PRO A 418 -12.31 3.12 -24.00
CA PRO A 418 -13.75 3.29 -24.09
C PRO A 418 -14.50 1.99 -24.45
N GLU A 419 -13.86 1.04 -25.13
CA GLU A 419 -14.52 -0.21 -25.55
C GLU A 419 -14.58 -1.23 -24.41
N THR A 420 -13.45 -1.52 -23.78
CA THR A 420 -13.38 -2.54 -22.72
C THR A 420 -13.63 -1.98 -21.32
N GLY A 421 -13.62 -0.65 -21.15
CA GLY A 421 -13.65 0.01 -19.86
C GLY A 421 -12.39 -0.22 -19.00
N ALA A 422 -11.36 -0.87 -19.53
CA ALA A 422 -10.13 -1.17 -18.82
C ALA A 422 -9.17 0.05 -18.78
N SER A 423 -8.29 0.08 -17.80
CA SER A 423 -7.19 1.04 -17.76
C SER A 423 -6.02 0.54 -18.62
N VAL A 424 -5.44 1.43 -19.42
CA VAL A 424 -4.31 1.18 -20.33
C VAL A 424 -3.14 2.08 -19.93
N LEU A 425 -1.95 1.48 -19.85
CA LEU A 425 -0.68 2.17 -19.66
C LEU A 425 0.08 2.19 -20.98
N ALA A 426 0.56 3.37 -21.38
CA ALA A 426 1.40 3.56 -22.56
C ALA A 426 2.64 4.38 -22.19
N PRO A 427 3.85 3.78 -22.16
CA PRO A 427 5.09 4.55 -22.01
C PRO A 427 5.19 5.62 -23.11
N VAL A 428 5.57 6.84 -22.74
CA VAL A 428 5.72 7.93 -23.71
C VAL A 428 7.08 7.80 -24.38
N GLY A 429 7.11 7.05 -25.48
CA GLY A 429 8.32 6.87 -26.26
C GLY A 429 8.75 8.16 -26.97
N ARG A 430 10.02 8.52 -26.84
CA ARG A 430 10.76 8.98 -28.03
C ARG A 430 10.72 7.80 -29.02
N GLN A 431 10.29 8.03 -30.26
CA GLN A 431 10.32 6.96 -31.27
C GLN A 431 11.75 6.49 -31.53
N ALA A 432 12.04 5.22 -31.25
CA ALA A 432 13.01 4.37 -31.97
C ALA A 432 13.01 2.94 -31.41
N GLY A 433 13.10 1.93 -32.29
CA GLY A 433 13.52 0.58 -31.92
C GLY A 433 12.45 -0.30 -31.24
N GLY A 434 11.62 -0.98 -32.02
CA GLY A 434 10.72 -1.99 -31.49
C GLY A 434 11.47 -3.20 -30.93
N THR A 435 11.12 -3.60 -29.71
CA THR A 435 11.29 -4.98 -29.24
C THR A 435 9.89 -5.44 -28.83
N GLU A 436 9.32 -6.43 -29.53
CA GLU A 436 8.00 -6.95 -29.15
C GLU A 436 8.06 -7.48 -27.69
N PRO A 437 7.02 -7.23 -26.87
CA PRO A 437 6.91 -7.92 -25.59
C PRO A 437 6.83 -9.42 -25.87
N VAL A 438 7.79 -10.18 -25.34
CA VAL A 438 7.82 -11.65 -25.44
C VAL A 438 6.47 -12.20 -25.00
N ARG A 439 5.75 -12.81 -25.95
CA ARG A 439 4.46 -13.43 -25.68
C ARG A 439 4.69 -14.58 -24.70
N LEU A 440 4.35 -14.36 -23.42
CA LEU A 440 4.07 -15.48 -22.53
C LEU A 440 2.99 -16.33 -23.22
N GLY A 441 3.34 -17.60 -23.47
CA GLY A 441 2.44 -18.54 -24.14
C GLY A 441 1.07 -18.53 -23.47
N THR A 442 0.03 -18.52 -24.29
CA THR A 442 -1.36 -18.46 -23.85
C THR A 442 -1.62 -19.51 -22.77
N LEU A 443 -1.77 -19.05 -21.52
CA LEU A 443 -2.47 -19.81 -20.50
C LEU A 443 -3.83 -20.17 -21.08
N GLY A 444 -4.08 -21.48 -21.20
CA GLY A 444 -5.26 -22.01 -21.85
C GLY A 444 -6.54 -21.39 -21.28
N ALA A 445 -7.47 -21.07 -22.16
CA ALA A 445 -8.74 -20.50 -21.75
C ALA A 445 -9.50 -21.51 -20.87
N VAL A 446 -9.49 -21.28 -19.55
CA VAL A 446 -10.56 -21.78 -18.68
C VAL A 446 -11.79 -20.91 -18.95
N ALA A 447 -12.39 -21.14 -20.11
CA ALA A 447 -13.72 -20.64 -20.41
C ALA A 447 -14.67 -21.28 -19.39
N GLY A 448 -15.37 -20.44 -18.63
CA GLY A 448 -16.40 -20.93 -17.73
C GLY A 448 -17.50 -21.56 -18.56
N THR A 449 -17.72 -22.86 -18.40
CA THR A 449 -18.95 -23.51 -18.86
C THR A 449 -20.10 -22.98 -18.02
N ALA A 450 -20.82 -22.00 -18.56
CA ALA A 450 -22.16 -21.70 -18.10
C ALA A 450 -23.01 -22.95 -18.30
N VAL A 451 -23.54 -23.51 -17.21
CA VAL A 451 -24.51 -24.60 -17.28
C VAL A 451 -25.88 -23.97 -17.51
N GLU A 452 -26.21 -23.71 -18.77
CA GLU A 452 -27.59 -23.49 -19.18
C GLU A 452 -28.29 -24.85 -19.28
N ALA A 453 -29.22 -25.10 -18.35
CA ALA A 453 -30.01 -26.31 -18.34
C ALA A 453 -31.22 -26.19 -19.28
N GLU A 454 -30.99 -26.22 -20.60
CA GLU A 454 -32.08 -26.41 -21.57
C GLU A 454 -32.49 -27.89 -21.65
N GLY A 455 -33.57 -28.24 -20.96
CA GLY A 455 -34.23 -29.54 -21.08
C GLY A 455 -35.00 -29.66 -22.40
N VAL A 456 -34.37 -30.25 -23.43
CA VAL A 456 -35.04 -30.57 -24.70
C VAL A 456 -35.97 -31.78 -24.52
N LEU A 457 -37.28 -31.53 -24.39
CA LEU A 457 -38.32 -32.53 -24.66
C LEU A 457 -38.71 -32.49 -26.16
N PRO A 458 -39.02 -33.65 -26.78
CA PRO A 458 -39.10 -33.76 -28.24
C PRO A 458 -40.39 -33.19 -28.83
N ARG A 459 -40.29 -32.58 -30.02
CA ARG A 459 -41.41 -32.05 -30.79
C ARG A 459 -42.24 -33.18 -31.43
N GLN A 460 -43.56 -33.19 -31.20
CA GLN A 460 -44.55 -33.68 -32.17
C GLN A 460 -45.71 -32.68 -32.34
N ARG A 461 -46.55 -32.93 -33.36
CA ARG A 461 -47.27 -31.91 -34.17
C ARG A 461 -48.73 -31.64 -33.74
N SER A 462 -49.33 -30.68 -34.46
CA SER A 462 -50.76 -30.31 -34.61
C SER A 462 -51.38 -29.52 -33.45
N VAL A 463 -51.96 -28.31 -33.59
CA VAL A 463 -52.83 -27.62 -34.60
C VAL A 463 -54.32 -27.73 -34.24
N ARG A 464 -54.97 -26.56 -34.05
CA ARG A 464 -56.43 -26.31 -33.82
C ARG A 464 -56.98 -26.83 -32.46
N GLU A 465 -58.07 -26.32 -31.87
CA GLU A 465 -58.86 -25.08 -32.04
C GLU A 465 -59.63 -24.80 -30.72
N THR A 466 -59.87 -23.51 -30.42
CA THR A 466 -61.09 -22.90 -29.82
C THR A 466 -61.93 -23.60 -28.71
N ARG A 467 -62.28 -22.80 -27.68
CA ARG A 467 -63.61 -22.62 -27.01
C ARG A 467 -63.80 -22.99 -25.51
N ILE A 468 -63.90 -21.94 -24.69
CA ILE A 468 -64.87 -21.62 -23.60
C ILE A 468 -65.77 -22.73 -23.00
N VAL A 469 -65.88 -22.78 -21.65
CA VAL A 469 -67.12 -22.79 -20.80
C VAL A 469 -66.99 -23.60 -19.48
N THR A 470 -67.61 -23.05 -18.43
CA THR A 470 -67.78 -23.43 -17.01
C THR A 470 -68.12 -24.88 -16.63
N GLY A 471 -67.85 -25.28 -15.36
CA GLY A 471 -68.53 -26.42 -14.71
C GLY A 471 -68.08 -26.82 -13.28
N MET A 472 -68.72 -26.25 -12.24
CA MET A 472 -68.97 -26.93 -10.94
C MET A 472 -70.22 -27.84 -11.10
N PRO A 473 -70.61 -28.79 -10.18
CA PRO A 473 -70.32 -28.82 -8.73
C PRO A 473 -70.13 -30.21 -8.03
N GLY A 474 -69.57 -30.16 -6.80
CA GLY A 474 -70.23 -30.65 -5.57
C GLY A 474 -70.36 -32.15 -5.22
N ALA A 475 -69.70 -32.55 -4.13
CA ALA A 475 -70.22 -33.53 -3.14
C ALA A 475 -69.60 -33.27 -1.75
N ARG A 476 -70.36 -33.48 -0.66
CA ARG A 476 -69.94 -33.30 0.75
C ARG A 476 -69.95 -34.64 1.49
N VAL A 477 -69.01 -34.89 2.41
CA VAL A 477 -69.24 -35.58 3.72
C VAL A 477 -68.20 -35.04 4.75
N ARG A 478 -68.54 -35.09 6.05
CA ARG A 478 -67.81 -34.53 7.22
C ARG A 478 -66.92 -35.58 7.94
N PRO A 479 -66.11 -35.21 8.96
CA PRO A 479 -64.99 -36.01 9.47
C PRO A 479 -65.30 -36.91 10.68
N LEU A 480 -64.29 -37.67 11.14
CA LEU A 480 -64.25 -38.32 12.45
C LEU A 480 -63.00 -37.88 13.26
N ARG A 481 -63.06 -37.96 14.59
CA ARG A 481 -62.06 -37.42 15.56
C ARG A 481 -61.96 -38.36 16.78
N ALA A 482 -60.87 -38.22 17.55
CA ALA A 482 -60.56 -38.85 18.86
C ALA A 482 -60.11 -40.33 18.81
N ALA A 483 -59.17 -40.81 19.64
CA ALA A 483 -59.04 -40.54 21.07
C ALA A 483 -57.60 -40.65 21.65
N ASP A 484 -57.35 -39.95 22.78
CA ASP A 484 -56.34 -40.28 23.81
C ASP A 484 -56.96 -41.27 24.84
N PRO A 485 -56.16 -41.89 25.75
CA PRO A 485 -56.14 -41.37 27.13
C PRO A 485 -54.79 -41.47 27.92
N ALA A 486 -54.79 -40.78 29.07
CA ALA A 486 -53.84 -40.73 30.22
C ALA A 486 -53.24 -42.07 30.72
N GLY A 487 -52.26 -42.20 31.66
CA GLY A 487 -51.56 -41.32 32.64
C GLY A 487 -50.64 -42.21 33.53
N ALA A 488 -50.12 -41.88 34.73
CA ALA A 488 -49.90 -40.64 35.52
C ALA A 488 -48.97 -40.96 36.75
N ASP A 489 -48.27 -39.94 37.33
CA ASP A 489 -47.55 -39.91 38.64
C ASP A 489 -46.41 -40.95 38.92
N GLY A 490 -45.41 -40.81 39.83
CA GLY A 490 -44.94 -39.82 40.83
C GLY A 490 -43.62 -40.37 41.48
N THR A 491 -42.89 -39.81 42.48
CA THR A 491 -42.86 -38.51 43.21
C THR A 491 -41.65 -38.47 44.19
N ALA A 492 -41.14 -37.27 44.55
CA ALA A 492 -40.34 -36.90 45.76
C ALA A 492 -38.81 -37.23 45.90
N GLY A 493 -38.07 -36.28 46.53
CA GLY A 493 -36.68 -36.39 47.08
C GLY A 493 -36.65 -36.67 48.60
N PRO A 494 -35.80 -36.07 49.48
CA PRO A 494 -34.84 -34.95 49.29
C PRO A 494 -33.47 -35.04 50.09
N GLY A 495 -32.70 -33.93 50.15
CA GLY A 495 -31.51 -33.67 51.02
C GLY A 495 -30.28 -33.22 50.19
N GLY A 496 -29.54 -32.13 50.42
CA GLY A 496 -29.17 -31.35 51.63
C GLY A 496 -27.68 -31.67 51.98
N THR A 497 -26.71 -30.76 52.24
CA THR A 497 -26.65 -29.28 52.48
C THR A 497 -25.18 -28.77 52.43
N ALA A 498 -24.93 -27.47 52.13
CA ALA A 498 -23.68 -26.68 52.35
C ALA A 498 -22.38 -27.16 51.62
N GLY A 499 -21.33 -26.37 51.29
CA GLY A 499 -20.94 -24.93 51.36
C GLY A 499 -19.49 -24.80 50.79
N SER A 500 -18.78 -23.66 50.70
CA SER A 500 -19.08 -22.21 50.84
C SER A 500 -17.85 -21.34 50.44
N ASP A 501 -18.07 -20.22 49.74
CA ASP A 501 -17.25 -18.97 49.63
C ASP A 501 -15.82 -18.91 49.03
N GLY A 502 -15.48 -17.71 48.50
CA GLY A 502 -14.12 -17.18 48.28
C GLY A 502 -13.56 -17.29 46.84
N ALA A 503 -13.55 -16.31 45.92
CA ALA A 503 -13.53 -14.83 45.92
C ALA A 503 -12.14 -14.15 45.99
N ALA A 504 -11.76 -13.52 44.85
CA ALA A 504 -10.86 -12.36 44.64
C ALA A 504 -9.41 -12.32 45.20
N GLY A 505 -8.47 -11.80 44.38
CA GLY A 505 -7.07 -11.53 44.76
C GLY A 505 -6.86 -10.23 45.54
N PRO A 506 -5.60 -9.86 45.85
CA PRO A 506 -4.96 -8.73 45.14
C PRO A 506 -3.43 -8.83 44.99
N GLY A 507 -2.78 -7.84 44.36
CA GLY A 507 -1.30 -7.79 44.28
C GLY A 507 -0.71 -6.55 43.59
N SER A 508 -0.73 -5.40 44.26
CA SER A 508 -0.02 -4.18 43.82
C SER A 508 1.45 -4.17 44.28
N GLY A 509 2.37 -3.70 43.42
CA GLY A 509 3.77 -3.42 43.80
C GLY A 509 4.26 -2.09 43.24
N ARG A 510 4.74 -1.20 44.12
CA ARG A 510 5.36 0.10 43.77
C ARG A 510 6.78 0.15 44.35
N ASN A 511 7.68 0.78 43.59
CA ASN A 511 8.97 1.40 43.94
C ASN A 511 9.75 0.91 45.17
N GLY A 512 10.98 0.44 44.91
CA GLY A 512 12.13 0.64 45.80
C GLY A 512 12.76 2.03 45.62
N ALA A 513 13.75 2.33 46.48
CA ALA A 513 14.43 3.63 46.60
C ALA A 513 15.44 3.93 45.47
#